data_AF-A0A447PYG4-F1
#
_entry.id   AF-A0A447PYG4-F1
#
_cell.length_a   1.000
_cell.length_b   1.000
_cell.length_c   1.000
_cell.angle_alpha   90.00
_cell.angle_beta   90.00
_cell.angle_gamma   90.00
#
_symmetry.space_group_name_H-M   'P 1'
#
loop_
_entity.id
_entity.type
_entity.pdbx_description
1 polymer ?
#
loop_
_entity_poly.entity_id
_entity_poly.type
_entity_poly.pdbx_seq_one_letter_code
_entity_poly.pdbx_strand_id
1 'polypeptide(L)' 'MPFKPLVTAGIEGLLNTFLYRSPALKSARTRLQGKVLCVKLKGFSTPLVLVFQ' A
#
# COMPACT_ATOMS: atom_id res chain seq x y z
N MET A 1 -6.33 8.17 -19.86
CA MET A 1 -5.39 7.54 -18.91
C MET A 1 -6.02 6.25 -18.41
N PRO A 2 -5.29 5.12 -18.32
CA PRO A 2 -5.86 3.87 -17.84
C PRO A 2 -6.33 4.01 -16.37
N PHE A 3 -7.55 3.56 -16.06
CA PHE A 3 -8.19 3.70 -14.75
C PHE A 3 -7.44 2.94 -13.64
N LYS A 4 -6.82 1.81 -13.99
CA LYS A 4 -6.15 0.90 -13.07
C LYS A 4 -4.95 1.53 -12.32
N PRO A 5 -3.97 2.17 -12.99
CA PRO A 5 -2.89 2.86 -12.30
C PRO A 5 -3.34 4.07 -11.47
N LEU A 6 -4.47 4.72 -11.82
CA LEU A 6 -4.99 5.83 -11.02
C LEU A 6 -5.53 5.34 -9.66
N VAL A 7 -6.23 4.21 -9.65
CA VAL A 7 -6.71 3.57 -8.42
C VAL A 7 -5.53 3.10 -7.57
N THR A 8 -4.53 2.45 -8.17
CA THR A 8 -3.33 2.01 -7.44
C THR A 8 -2.57 3.19 -6.83
N ALA A 9 -2.37 4.27 -7.60
CA ALA A 9 -1.69 5.47 -7.11
C ALA A 9 -2.46 6.19 -5.99
N GLY A 10 -3.81 6.23 -6.07
CA GLY A 10 -4.64 6.78 -5.00
C GLY A 10 -4.54 5.99 -3.70
N ILE A 11 -4.56 4.65 -3.79
CA ILE A 11 -4.38 3.76 -2.65
C ILE A 11 -2.97 3.93 -2.06
N GLU A 12 -1.93 3.97 -2.89
CA GLU A 12 -0.56 4.17 -2.46
C GLU A 12 -0.36 5.52 -1.73
N GLY A 13 -0.94 6.60 -2.26
CA GLY A 13 -0.90 7.93 -1.64
C GLY A 13 -1.61 7.98 -0.28
N LEU A 14 -2.78 7.33 -0.17
CA LEU A 14 -3.53 7.25 1.08
C LEU A 14 -2.75 6.46 2.14
N LEU A 15 -2.24 5.28 1.79
CA LEU A 15 -1.47 4.45 2.73
C LEU A 15 -0.15 5.12 3.13
N ASN A 16 0.56 5.77 2.22
CA ASN A 16 1.77 6.52 2.57
C ASN A 16 1.46 7.69 3.52
N THR A 17 0.39 8.44 3.25
CA THR A 17 -0.02 9.54 4.13
C THR A 17 -0.44 9.03 5.51
N PHE A 18 -1.04 7.86 5.62
CA PHE A 18 -1.47 7.29 6.90
C PHE A 18 -0.32 6.63 7.68
N LEU A 19 0.48 5.80 7.01
CA LEU A 19 1.51 4.96 7.64
C LEU A 19 2.88 5.64 7.74
N TYR A 20 3.24 6.48 6.77
CA TYR A 20 4.57 7.10 6.68
C TYR A 20 4.64 8.52 7.27
N ARG A 21 3.51 9.24 7.36
CA ARG A 21 3.46 10.61 7.92
C ARG A 21 3.74 10.67 9.41
N SER A 22 3.33 9.65 10.19
CA SER A 22 3.54 9.66 11.64
C SER A 22 4.86 8.97 12.02
N PRO A 23 5.77 9.65 12.76
CA PRO A 23 7.00 9.04 13.28
C PRO A 23 6.70 8.00 14.38
N ALA A 24 5.54 8.05 15.02
CA ALA A 24 5.14 7.09 16.05
C ALA A 24 4.98 5.65 15.48
N LEU A 25 4.65 5.54 14.20
CA LEU A 25 4.49 4.25 13.51
C LEU A 25 5.82 3.66 13.02
N LYS A 26 6.97 4.29 13.33
CA LYS A 26 8.29 3.83 12.86
C LYS A 26 8.62 2.41 13.31
N SER A 27 8.34 2.06 14.57
CA SER A 27 8.56 0.70 15.09
C SER A 27 7.68 -0.34 14.37
N ALA A 28 6.41 -0.02 14.12
CA ALA A 28 5.50 -0.88 13.35
C ALA A 28 5.95 -1.02 11.89
N ARG A 29 6.45 0.06 11.27
CA ARG A 29 7.03 0.05 9.91
C ARG A 29 8.25 -0.86 9.81
N THR A 30 9.16 -0.80 10.78
CA THR A 30 10.33 -1.68 10.82
C THR A 30 9.94 -3.16 10.86
N ARG A 31 8.77 -3.53 11.41
CA ARG A 31 8.27 -4.91 11.39
C ARG A 31 7.69 -5.33 10.04
N LEU A 32 7.30 -4.37 9.21
CA LEU A 32 6.76 -4.57 7.87
C LEU A 32 7.83 -4.41 6.79
N GLN A 33 8.98 -3.80 7.09
CA GLN A 33 10.11 -3.64 6.19
C GLN A 33 10.48 -4.95 5.49
N GLY A 34 10.58 -4.91 4.16
CA GLY A 34 10.89 -6.06 3.32
C GLY A 34 9.74 -7.06 3.13
N LYS A 35 8.55 -6.81 3.68
CA LYS A 35 7.37 -7.64 3.45
C LYS A 35 6.60 -7.20 2.21
N VAL A 36 6.01 -8.17 1.55
CA VAL A 36 5.10 -7.97 0.41
C VAL A 36 3.73 -8.49 0.80
N LEU A 37 2.74 -7.60 0.83
CA LEU A 37 1.35 -7.96 1.09
C LEU A 37 0.57 -7.93 -0.22
N CYS A 38 0.08 -9.10 -0.64
CA CYS A 38 -0.78 -9.22 -1.82
C CYS A 38 -2.24 -9.29 -1.37
N VAL A 39 -3.00 -8.24 -1.63
CA VAL A 39 -4.42 -8.13 -1.31
C VAL A 39 -5.24 -8.49 -2.56
N LYS A 40 -5.94 -9.62 -2.49
CA LYS A 40 -6.92 -10.03 -3.51
C LYS A 40 -8.30 -9.53 -3.09
N LEU A 41 -8.77 -8.47 -3.73
CA LEU A 41 -10.12 -7.96 -3.52
C LEU A 41 -11.12 -8.79 -4.32
N LYS A 42 -12.13 -9.37 -3.66
CA LYS A 42 -13.24 -10.03 -4.36
C LYS A 42 -13.96 -8.98 -5.22
N GLY A 43 -14.01 -9.21 -6.54
CA GLY A 43 -14.58 -8.27 -7.51
C GLY A 43 -13.56 -7.48 -8.33
N PHE A 44 -12.27 -7.54 -7.99
CA PHE A 44 -11.18 -6.99 -8.80
C PHE A 44 -10.40 -8.12 -9.48
N SER A 45 -10.17 -8.00 -10.79
CA SER A 45 -9.41 -8.99 -11.55
C SER A 45 -7.89 -8.88 -11.30
N THR A 46 -7.41 -7.72 -10.83
CA THR A 46 -6.00 -7.48 -10.53
C THR A 46 -5.74 -7.44 -9.02
N PRO A 47 -4.77 -8.22 -8.51
CA PRO A 47 -4.36 -8.12 -7.11
C PRO A 47 -3.66 -6.78 -6.85
N LEU A 48 -3.86 -6.23 -5.65
CA LEU A 48 -3.10 -5.08 -5.16
C LEU A 48 -1.88 -5.61 -4.41
N VAL A 49 -0.69 -5.22 -4.85
CA VAL A 49 0.57 -5.61 -4.22
C VAL A 49 1.12 -4.42 -3.48
N LEU A 50 1.22 -4.53 -2.15
CA LEU A 50 1.84 -3.54 -1.29
C LEU A 50 3.25 -4.01 -0.93
N VAL A 51 4.24 -3.20 -1.29
CA VAL A 51 5.65 -3.44 -0.95
C VAL A 51 6.04 -2.45 0.12
N PHE A 52 6.45 -2.95 1.28
CA PHE A 52 6.87 -2.11 2.40
C PHE A 52 8.40 -1.99 2.37
N GLN A 53 8.88 -0.79 1.99
CA GLN A 53 10.30 -0.40 1.96
C GLN A 53 10.64 0.62 3.05
#